data_AF-A0A2C7A725-F1
#
_entry.id   AF-A0A2C7A725-F1
#
_cell.length_a   1.000
_cell.length_b   1.000
_cell.length_c   1.000
_cell.angle_alpha   90.00
_cell.angle_beta   90.00
_cell.angle_gamma   90.00
#
_symmetry.space_group_name_H-M   'P 1'
#
loop_
_entity.id
_entity.type
_entity.pdbx_description
1 polymer ?
#
loop_
_entity_poly.entity_id
_entity_poly.type
_entity_poly.pdbx_seq_one_letter_code
_entity_poly.pdbx_strand_id
1 'polypeptide(L)'
;MWVTDGTESGAQMVRDIGRGDGSVSPKNFTLVGDRALFTVADGVHGDELWVTDGSTEGTHLLRGINPGAAGSAISGMTDGTVQLTDRPVGHDMISLDEDKWLYTAFASSLEYEYSLFATSKDGDQTLITLDQHTIGGRYSGEVRLTVLGEGKAIIQSAEDLFVTDGTPDGTKIIHTRLTIHAMTDFVSLGDGRALFMNRDASQGGVTAADLWVTDGAEAGTYQIARMSNENPTSLLDHVQDLGDGRFAFAAPIEGHAGAVWVTNPSASSLERNPTINSWSGYSVFMPIVVVELPVEPPVEPPPSSPACWWMPASTCPTMRMCNWRGAMP
;
A
#
# COMPACT_ATOMS: atom_id res chain seq x y z
N MET A 1 -27.17 16.39 -10.40
CA MET A 1 -25.75 16.75 -10.21
C MET A 1 -25.38 17.85 -11.20
N TRP A 2 -24.60 18.83 -10.73
CA TRP A 2 -24.16 19.98 -11.51
C TRP A 2 -22.64 20.10 -11.43
N VAL A 3 -22.01 20.56 -12.51
CA VAL A 3 -20.61 20.99 -12.53
C VAL A 3 -20.57 22.49 -12.78
N THR A 4 -19.58 23.18 -12.21
CA THR A 4 -19.37 24.62 -12.40
C THR A 4 -17.89 24.96 -12.29
N ASP A 5 -17.45 25.95 -13.06
CA ASP A 5 -16.15 26.60 -12.94
C ASP A 5 -16.17 27.83 -12.01
N GLY A 6 -17.30 28.06 -11.31
CA GLY A 6 -17.54 29.24 -10.47
C GLY A 6 -18.19 30.41 -11.21
N THR A 7 -18.44 30.30 -12.52
CA THR A 7 -19.19 31.28 -13.31
C THR A 7 -20.63 30.83 -13.56
N GLU A 8 -21.52 31.79 -13.77
CA GLU A 8 -22.92 31.50 -14.11
C GLU A 8 -23.03 30.76 -15.46
N SER A 9 -22.21 31.15 -16.44
CA SER A 9 -22.16 30.51 -17.76
C SER A 9 -21.53 29.11 -17.74
N GLY A 10 -20.69 28.80 -16.76
CA GLY A 10 -20.03 27.51 -16.63
C GLY A 10 -20.80 26.51 -15.77
N ALA A 11 -21.93 26.89 -15.19
CA ALA A 11 -22.79 25.99 -14.42
C ALA A 11 -23.69 25.16 -15.35
N GLN A 12 -23.51 23.84 -15.37
CA GLN A 12 -24.30 22.93 -16.20
C GLN A 12 -24.74 21.68 -15.44
N MET A 13 -25.96 21.21 -15.75
CA MET A 13 -26.48 19.98 -15.18
C MET A 13 -25.84 18.80 -15.91
N VAL A 14 -25.13 17.96 -15.16
CA VAL A 14 -24.41 16.83 -15.71
C VAL A 14 -25.31 15.61 -15.80
N ARG A 15 -26.06 15.32 -14.73
CA ARG A 15 -26.97 14.17 -14.67
C ARG A 15 -27.99 14.35 -13.56
N ASP A 16 -29.24 14.01 -13.83
CA ASP A 16 -30.22 13.73 -12.78
C ASP A 16 -30.19 12.23 -12.47
N ILE A 17 -29.90 11.89 -11.21
CA ILE A 17 -29.66 10.50 -10.78
C ILE A 17 -30.89 9.92 -10.07
N GLY A 18 -31.74 10.76 -9.49
CA GLY A 18 -32.94 10.30 -8.80
C GLY A 18 -34.03 9.86 -9.77
N ARG A 19 -34.81 8.84 -9.40
CA ARG A 19 -36.10 8.57 -10.05
C ARG A 19 -37.19 9.47 -9.50
N GLY A 20 -37.91 10.14 -10.41
CA GLY A 20 -39.13 10.88 -10.08
C GLY A 20 -38.86 12.25 -9.44
N ASP A 21 -39.68 12.62 -8.46
CA ASP A 21 -39.64 13.90 -7.73
C ASP A 21 -38.83 13.82 -6.42
N GLY A 22 -38.23 12.66 -6.13
CA GLY A 22 -37.40 12.46 -4.95
C GLY A 22 -36.03 13.12 -5.09
N SER A 23 -35.74 14.10 -4.23
CA SER A 23 -34.37 14.61 -4.08
C SER A 23 -33.46 13.50 -3.57
N VAL A 24 -32.45 13.15 -4.34
CA VAL A 24 -31.37 12.26 -3.91
C VAL A 24 -30.21 13.09 -3.36
N SER A 25 -29.55 12.58 -2.32
CA SER A 25 -28.41 13.24 -1.69
C SER A 25 -27.16 12.38 -1.86
N PRO A 26 -26.30 12.70 -2.85
CA PRO A 26 -25.01 12.07 -2.98
C PRO A 26 -24.16 12.25 -1.71
N LYS A 27 -23.39 11.23 -1.36
CA LYS A 27 -22.53 11.17 -0.17
C LYS A 27 -21.12 10.72 -0.55
N ASN A 28 -20.18 10.90 0.37
CA ASN A 28 -18.82 10.34 0.30
C ASN A 28 -18.07 10.70 -0.99
N PHE A 29 -18.09 11.97 -1.39
CA PHE A 29 -17.30 12.42 -2.54
C PHE A 29 -15.81 12.24 -2.27
N THR A 30 -15.14 11.52 -3.16
CA THR A 30 -13.69 11.30 -3.15
C THR A 30 -13.15 11.55 -4.55
N LEU A 31 -12.11 12.38 -4.66
CA LEU A 31 -11.42 12.61 -5.93
C LEU A 31 -10.36 11.51 -6.15
N VAL A 32 -10.37 10.91 -7.34
CA VAL A 32 -9.37 9.94 -7.80
C VAL A 32 -8.89 10.40 -9.18
N GLY A 33 -7.70 10.99 -9.22
CA GLY A 33 -7.19 11.64 -10.42
C GLY A 33 -8.08 12.81 -10.84
N ASP A 34 -8.58 12.74 -12.07
CA ASP A 34 -9.46 13.72 -12.72
C ASP A 34 -10.96 13.43 -12.51
N ARG A 35 -11.31 12.38 -11.76
CA ARG A 35 -12.69 11.95 -11.55
C ARG A 35 -13.09 12.01 -10.09
N ALA A 36 -14.38 12.17 -9.83
CA ALA A 36 -14.97 12.05 -8.51
C ALA A 36 -15.79 10.77 -8.41
N LEU A 37 -15.58 10.04 -7.32
CA LEU A 37 -16.45 8.96 -6.89
C LEU A 37 -17.36 9.43 -5.77
N PHE A 38 -18.58 8.90 -5.75
CA PHE A 38 -19.56 9.21 -4.74
C PHE A 38 -20.58 8.10 -4.63
N THR A 39 -21.32 8.08 -3.53
CA THR A 39 -22.38 7.09 -3.31
C THR A 39 -23.74 7.76 -3.36
N VAL A 40 -24.69 7.22 -4.11
CA VAL A 40 -26.06 7.76 -4.16
C VAL A 40 -27.07 6.67 -4.53
N ALA A 41 -28.24 6.73 -3.89
CA ALA A 41 -29.40 5.92 -4.28
C ALA A 41 -30.13 6.50 -5.48
N ASP A 42 -30.18 5.73 -6.58
CA ASP A 42 -30.94 6.06 -7.80
C ASP A 42 -32.43 5.67 -7.73
N GLY A 43 -32.84 5.04 -6.63
CA GLY A 43 -34.19 4.52 -6.42
C GLY A 43 -34.46 3.14 -7.02
N VAL A 44 -33.45 2.48 -7.60
CA VAL A 44 -33.52 1.09 -8.11
C VAL A 44 -32.54 0.19 -7.38
N HIS A 45 -31.30 0.65 -7.16
CA HIS A 45 -30.20 -0.18 -6.69
C HIS A 45 -29.81 0.06 -5.21
N GLY A 46 -30.40 1.06 -4.54
CA GLY A 46 -29.95 1.48 -3.20
C GLY A 46 -28.72 2.39 -3.28
N ASP A 47 -28.07 2.71 -2.16
CA ASP A 47 -26.87 3.56 -2.14
C ASP A 47 -25.72 2.83 -2.84
N GLU A 48 -25.43 3.19 -4.10
CA GLU A 48 -24.40 2.54 -4.92
C GLU A 48 -23.26 3.49 -5.26
N LEU A 49 -22.13 2.95 -5.73
CA LEU A 49 -20.96 3.71 -6.15
C LEU A 49 -21.11 4.26 -7.57
N TRP A 50 -20.93 5.56 -7.72
CA TRP A 50 -20.96 6.27 -9.00
C TRP A 50 -19.63 6.98 -9.23
N VAL A 51 -19.29 7.16 -10.51
CA VAL A 51 -18.17 7.97 -10.97
C VAL A 51 -18.67 9.13 -11.82
N THR A 52 -17.94 10.24 -11.82
CA THR A 52 -18.14 11.38 -12.72
C THR A 52 -16.80 12.04 -13.05
N ASP A 53 -16.61 12.45 -14.31
CA ASP A 53 -15.56 13.38 -14.76
C ASP A 53 -16.10 14.81 -14.95
N GLY A 54 -17.35 15.06 -14.56
CA GLY A 54 -18.06 16.32 -14.80
C GLY A 54 -18.85 16.37 -16.12
N SER A 55 -18.80 15.33 -16.96
CA SER A 55 -19.60 15.18 -18.18
C SER A 55 -20.77 14.21 -18.01
N THR A 56 -21.79 14.33 -18.87
CA THR A 56 -22.95 13.44 -18.84
C THR A 56 -22.55 12.00 -19.20
N GLU A 57 -21.69 11.82 -20.22
CA GLU A 57 -21.18 10.50 -20.60
C GLU A 57 -20.32 9.87 -19.51
N GLY A 58 -19.39 10.64 -18.92
CA GLY A 58 -18.49 10.16 -17.88
C GLY A 58 -19.13 10.03 -16.50
N THR A 59 -20.41 10.38 -16.34
CA THR A 59 -21.16 10.14 -15.10
C THR A 59 -21.95 8.84 -15.17
N HIS A 60 -21.53 7.77 -14.51
CA HIS A 60 -22.24 6.49 -14.54
C HIS A 60 -22.09 5.67 -13.25
N LEU A 61 -22.97 4.69 -13.12
CA LEU A 61 -22.97 3.73 -12.03
C LEU A 61 -21.82 2.73 -12.24
N LEU A 62 -20.94 2.59 -11.26
CA LEU A 62 -20.06 1.42 -11.17
C LEU A 62 -20.93 0.25 -10.68
N ARG A 63 -20.85 -0.92 -11.33
CA ARG A 63 -21.77 -2.05 -11.11
C ARG A 63 -22.11 -2.19 -9.64
N GLY A 64 -23.40 -2.39 -9.32
CA GLY A 64 -23.84 -2.58 -7.95
C GLY A 64 -22.97 -3.62 -7.27
N ILE A 65 -22.17 -3.17 -6.31
CA ILE A 65 -21.19 -4.01 -5.60
C ILE A 65 -21.95 -5.04 -4.76
N ASN A 66 -23.24 -4.77 -4.48
CA ASN A 66 -24.19 -5.72 -3.94
C ASN A 66 -25.64 -5.44 -4.42
N PRO A 67 -26.17 -6.18 -5.41
CA PRO A 67 -27.54 -6.00 -5.86
C PRO A 67 -28.53 -6.51 -4.78
N GLY A 68 -28.98 -5.61 -3.89
CA GLY A 68 -30.03 -5.92 -2.92
C GLY A 68 -29.79 -5.37 -1.51
N ALA A 69 -29.97 -4.06 -1.34
CA ALA A 69 -30.26 -3.36 -0.09
C ALA A 69 -29.11 -3.09 0.91
N ALA A 70 -27.92 -3.67 0.76
CA ALA A 70 -26.73 -3.21 1.48
C ALA A 70 -25.98 -2.22 0.59
N GLY A 71 -26.12 -0.92 0.88
CA GLY A 71 -25.46 0.11 0.10
C GLY A 71 -23.94 0.09 0.31
N SER A 72 -23.19 0.42 -0.73
CA SER A 72 -21.74 0.63 -0.65
C SER A 72 -21.43 1.99 -0.04
N ALA A 73 -20.47 2.06 0.87
CA ALA A 73 -19.95 3.32 1.38
C ALA A 73 -18.45 3.43 1.15
N ILE A 74 -17.97 4.59 0.68
CA ILE A 74 -16.54 4.87 0.71
C ILE A 74 -16.15 5.16 2.17
N SER A 75 -15.20 4.40 2.68
CA SER A 75 -14.76 4.45 4.09
C SER A 75 -13.40 5.12 4.27
N GLY A 76 -12.60 5.18 3.21
CA GLY A 76 -11.29 5.82 3.23
C GLY A 76 -10.63 5.85 1.85
N MET A 77 -9.54 6.60 1.74
CA MET A 77 -8.65 6.57 0.58
C MET A 77 -7.21 6.59 1.08
N THR A 78 -6.38 5.68 0.56
CA THR A 78 -4.96 5.58 0.88
C THR A 78 -4.20 5.27 -0.41
N ASP A 79 -3.18 6.05 -0.75
CA ASP A 79 -2.28 5.80 -1.88
C ASP A 79 -2.96 5.43 -3.20
N GLY A 80 -4.01 6.19 -3.58
CA GLY A 80 -4.76 5.95 -4.82
C GLY A 80 -5.71 4.76 -4.79
N THR A 81 -5.83 4.10 -3.64
CA THR A 81 -6.80 3.03 -3.35
C THR A 81 -8.00 3.62 -2.62
N VAL A 82 -9.20 3.41 -3.15
CA VAL A 82 -10.46 3.73 -2.49
C VAL A 82 -10.94 2.51 -1.71
N GLN A 83 -11.07 2.68 -0.41
CA GLN A 83 -11.60 1.67 0.50
C GLN A 83 -13.11 1.77 0.54
N LEU A 84 -13.77 0.68 0.17
CA LEU A 84 -15.22 0.56 0.14
C LEU A 84 -15.64 -0.36 1.28
N THR A 85 -16.61 0.05 2.08
CA THR A 85 -17.24 -0.81 3.07
C THR A 85 -18.60 -1.24 2.55
N ASP A 86 -18.75 -2.55 2.36
CA ASP A 86 -20.04 -3.20 2.44
C ASP A 86 -20.06 -4.06 3.71
N ARG A 87 -21.20 -4.18 4.40
CA ARG A 87 -21.30 -5.11 5.51
C ARG A 87 -21.58 -6.51 4.94
N PRO A 88 -20.68 -7.49 5.08
CA PRO A 88 -19.73 -7.62 6.19
C PRO A 88 -18.23 -7.50 5.85
N VAL A 89 -17.83 -7.19 4.62
CA VAL A 89 -16.42 -7.29 4.19
C VAL A 89 -16.00 -6.07 3.34
N GLY A 90 -14.79 -5.56 3.59
CA GLY A 90 -14.22 -4.42 2.84
C GLY A 90 -13.86 -4.80 1.40
N HIS A 91 -14.05 -3.86 0.49
CA HIS A 91 -13.69 -3.94 -0.92
C HIS A 91 -12.65 -2.86 -1.26
N ASP A 92 -11.75 -3.17 -2.18
CA ASP A 92 -10.73 -2.24 -2.67
C ASP A 92 -11.08 -1.81 -4.09
N MET A 93 -10.84 -0.54 -4.42
CA MET A 93 -10.78 -0.06 -5.79
C MET A 93 -9.46 0.68 -6.03
N ILE A 94 -8.75 0.33 -7.10
CA ILE A 94 -7.48 0.97 -7.50
C ILE A 94 -7.55 1.47 -8.94
N SER A 95 -6.75 2.50 -9.24
CA SER A 95 -6.44 2.85 -10.63
C SER A 95 -5.32 1.95 -11.14
N LEU A 96 -5.59 1.15 -12.16
CA LEU A 96 -4.57 0.30 -12.78
C LEU A 96 -3.68 1.12 -13.72
N ASP A 97 -4.31 2.00 -14.48
CA ASP A 97 -3.68 2.92 -15.43
C ASP A 97 -4.56 4.18 -15.60
N GLU A 98 -4.30 4.97 -16.64
CA GLU A 98 -5.03 6.21 -16.94
C GLU A 98 -6.49 5.98 -17.35
N ASP A 99 -6.84 4.78 -17.83
CA ASP A 99 -8.15 4.48 -18.43
C ASP A 99 -8.92 3.38 -17.68
N LYS A 100 -8.25 2.59 -16.84
CA LYS A 100 -8.81 1.39 -16.22
C LYS A 100 -8.69 1.39 -14.71
N TRP A 101 -9.81 1.05 -14.06
CA TRP A 101 -9.89 0.78 -12.64
C TRP A 101 -10.17 -0.69 -12.38
N LEU A 102 -9.62 -1.19 -11.28
CA LEU A 102 -9.92 -2.51 -10.75
C LEU A 102 -10.66 -2.37 -9.44
N TYR A 103 -11.70 -3.17 -9.22
CA TYR A 103 -12.38 -3.24 -7.95
C TYR A 103 -12.86 -4.65 -7.63
N THR A 104 -13.01 -4.94 -6.34
CA THR A 104 -13.56 -6.22 -5.89
C THR A 104 -15.03 -6.06 -5.53
N ALA A 105 -15.86 -7.03 -5.93
CA ALA A 105 -17.29 -7.03 -5.61
C ALA A 105 -17.84 -8.47 -5.63
N PHE A 106 -19.05 -8.65 -5.09
CA PHE A 106 -19.75 -9.93 -5.23
C PHE A 106 -20.26 -10.11 -6.67
N ALA A 107 -20.04 -11.29 -7.25
CA ALA A 107 -20.60 -11.60 -8.58
C ALA A 107 -22.13 -11.74 -8.56
N SER A 108 -22.68 -12.21 -7.44
CA SER A 108 -24.12 -12.38 -7.22
C SER A 108 -24.48 -12.22 -5.74
N SER A 109 -25.73 -11.85 -5.44
CA SER A 109 -26.24 -11.69 -4.07
C SER A 109 -26.45 -13.02 -3.33
N LEU A 110 -26.22 -14.15 -4.00
CA LEU A 110 -26.42 -15.50 -3.47
C LEU A 110 -25.11 -16.23 -3.23
N GLU A 111 -23.98 -15.71 -3.72
CA GLU A 111 -22.68 -16.35 -3.65
C GLU A 111 -21.69 -15.45 -2.89
N TYR A 112 -21.07 -16.01 -1.85
CA TYR A 112 -19.92 -15.39 -1.18
C TYR A 112 -18.63 -15.51 -2.04
N GLU A 113 -18.79 -15.44 -3.37
CA GLU A 113 -17.71 -15.51 -4.34
C GLU A 113 -17.28 -14.10 -4.70
N TYR A 114 -16.10 -13.72 -4.21
CA TYR A 114 -15.45 -12.49 -4.61
C TYR A 114 -15.00 -12.61 -6.05
N SER A 115 -15.35 -11.60 -6.84
CA SER A 115 -14.84 -11.43 -8.18
C SER A 115 -14.05 -10.14 -8.29
N LEU A 116 -13.05 -10.16 -9.17
CA LEU A 116 -12.40 -8.97 -9.62
C LEU A 116 -13.20 -8.40 -10.78
N PHE A 117 -13.39 -7.09 -10.78
CA PHE A 117 -13.95 -6.37 -11.90
C PHE A 117 -12.91 -5.40 -12.39
N ALA A 118 -12.79 -5.33 -13.71
CA ALA A 118 -12.11 -4.24 -14.38
C ALA A 118 -13.17 -3.34 -15.01
N THR A 119 -13.09 -2.04 -14.80
CA THR A 119 -13.93 -1.07 -15.48
C THR A 119 -13.05 -0.08 -16.22
N SER A 120 -13.43 0.24 -17.45
CA SER A 120 -13.03 1.49 -18.06
C SER A 120 -13.55 2.64 -17.19
N LYS A 121 -12.79 3.71 -17.10
CA LYS A 121 -13.22 4.97 -16.50
C LYS A 121 -14.46 5.55 -17.18
N ASP A 122 -14.79 5.11 -18.39
CA ASP A 122 -15.98 5.51 -19.16
C ASP A 122 -17.17 4.54 -19.03
N GLY A 123 -17.02 3.47 -18.24
CA GLY A 123 -18.13 2.64 -17.77
C GLY A 123 -18.27 1.25 -18.38
N ASP A 124 -17.38 0.87 -19.30
CA ASP A 124 -17.30 -0.52 -19.79
C ASP A 124 -16.76 -1.43 -18.69
N GLN A 125 -17.57 -2.38 -18.23
CA GLN A 125 -17.22 -3.28 -17.13
C GLN A 125 -16.96 -4.70 -17.65
N THR A 126 -15.80 -5.24 -17.27
CA THR A 126 -15.37 -6.61 -17.53
C THR A 126 -15.29 -7.37 -16.21
N LEU A 127 -16.03 -8.48 -16.12
CA LEU A 127 -15.91 -9.42 -15.00
C LEU A 127 -14.66 -10.29 -15.19
N ILE A 128 -13.84 -10.38 -14.15
CA ILE A 128 -12.67 -11.25 -14.06
C ILE A 128 -12.91 -12.21 -12.89
N THR A 129 -13.35 -13.41 -13.20
CA THR A 129 -13.55 -14.45 -12.19
C THR A 129 -12.20 -14.97 -11.73
N LEU A 130 -11.92 -14.86 -10.43
CA LEU A 130 -10.76 -15.49 -9.81
C LEU A 130 -11.19 -16.91 -9.43
N ASP A 131 -10.62 -17.93 -10.10
CA ASP A 131 -10.90 -19.33 -9.78
C ASP A 131 -10.38 -19.62 -8.36
N GLN A 132 -11.28 -19.70 -7.38
CA GLN A 132 -10.91 -19.95 -6.00
C GLN A 132 -10.55 -21.43 -5.83
N HIS A 133 -9.27 -21.74 -5.59
CA HIS A 133 -8.92 -23.07 -5.12
C HIS A 133 -9.52 -23.28 -3.73
N THR A 134 -10.60 -24.06 -3.67
CA THR A 134 -11.30 -24.40 -2.44
C THR A 134 -10.46 -25.41 -1.64
N ILE A 135 -9.52 -24.95 -0.83
CA ILE A 135 -8.94 -25.78 0.22
C ILE A 135 -9.82 -25.61 1.47
N GLY A 136 -10.75 -26.57 1.67
CA GLY A 136 -11.35 -26.79 2.98
C GLY A 136 -12.41 -25.78 3.41
N GLY A 137 -13.38 -25.47 2.54
CA GLY A 137 -14.76 -25.16 2.92
C GLY A 137 -14.96 -24.34 4.20
N ARG A 138 -14.42 -23.13 4.24
CA ARG A 138 -14.78 -21.96 5.06
C ARG A 138 -13.60 -21.02 4.92
N TYR A 139 -13.69 -19.95 4.13
CA TYR A 139 -13.24 -18.60 4.50
C TYR A 139 -13.58 -17.61 3.39
N SER A 140 -14.39 -16.62 3.77
CA SER A 140 -14.62 -15.35 3.10
C SER A 140 -13.43 -14.42 3.38
N GLY A 141 -12.26 -14.76 2.85
CA GLY A 141 -11.08 -13.92 3.02
C GLY A 141 -11.28 -12.57 2.31
N GLU A 142 -10.81 -11.49 2.95
CA GLU A 142 -10.71 -10.20 2.28
C GLU A 142 -9.84 -10.34 1.03
N VAL A 143 -10.27 -9.74 -0.09
CA VAL A 143 -9.43 -9.61 -1.28
C VAL A 143 -8.65 -8.32 -1.15
N ARG A 144 -7.32 -8.40 -1.27
CA ARG A 144 -6.43 -7.24 -1.23
C ARG A 144 -5.82 -7.00 -2.60
N LEU A 145 -5.66 -5.72 -2.93
CA LEU A 145 -5.26 -5.29 -4.25
C LEU A 145 -4.18 -4.20 -4.15
N THR A 146 -3.14 -4.31 -4.98
CA THR A 146 -2.09 -3.27 -5.07
C THR A 146 -1.59 -3.10 -6.50
N VAL A 147 -1.20 -1.88 -6.86
CA VAL A 147 -0.62 -1.54 -8.16
C VAL A 147 0.88 -1.82 -8.13
N LEU A 148 1.37 -2.57 -9.13
CA LEU A 148 2.82 -2.68 -9.37
C LEU A 148 3.33 -1.56 -10.27
N GLY A 149 2.47 -1.05 -11.15
CA GLY A 149 2.82 -0.12 -12.21
C GLY A 149 2.70 -0.77 -13.59
N GLU A 150 2.92 0.00 -14.65
CA GLU A 150 2.86 -0.46 -16.04
C GLU A 150 1.54 -1.19 -16.41
N GLY A 151 0.42 -0.75 -15.82
CA GLY A 151 -0.89 -1.38 -16.05
C GLY A 151 -1.04 -2.76 -15.41
N LYS A 152 -0.23 -3.10 -14.39
CA LYS A 152 -0.33 -4.36 -13.65
C LYS A 152 -0.67 -4.14 -12.18
N ALA A 153 -1.42 -5.10 -11.64
CA ALA A 153 -1.75 -5.18 -10.23
C ALA A 153 -1.55 -6.59 -9.68
N ILE A 154 -1.34 -6.66 -8.38
CA ILE A 154 -1.30 -7.91 -7.61
C ILE A 154 -2.57 -8.01 -6.80
N ILE A 155 -3.12 -9.21 -6.78
CA ILE A 155 -4.32 -9.56 -6.04
C ILE A 155 -3.97 -10.72 -5.13
N GLN A 156 -4.29 -10.57 -3.85
CA GLN A 156 -4.34 -11.71 -2.95
C GLN A 156 -5.80 -12.07 -2.73
N SER A 157 -6.12 -13.34 -2.99
CA SER A 157 -7.45 -13.91 -2.79
C SER A 157 -7.30 -15.31 -2.22
N ALA A 158 -7.88 -15.54 -1.04
CA ALA A 158 -7.64 -16.76 -0.27
C ALA A 158 -6.12 -17.04 -0.12
N GLU A 159 -5.67 -18.27 -0.33
CA GLU A 159 -4.26 -18.67 -0.18
C GLU A 159 -3.40 -18.39 -1.41
N ASP A 160 -3.97 -17.74 -2.43
CA ASP A 160 -3.33 -17.57 -3.72
C ASP A 160 -3.02 -16.10 -4.03
N LEU A 161 -1.94 -15.89 -4.76
CA LEU A 161 -1.50 -14.60 -5.26
C LEU A 161 -1.64 -14.60 -6.78
N PHE A 162 -2.25 -13.54 -7.31
CA PHE A 162 -2.49 -13.36 -8.74
C PHE A 162 -1.82 -12.08 -9.23
N VAL A 163 -1.37 -12.09 -10.48
CA VAL A 163 -1.11 -10.88 -11.26
C VAL A 163 -2.26 -10.64 -12.22
N THR A 164 -2.57 -9.38 -12.51
CA THR A 164 -3.58 -9.01 -13.51
C THR A 164 -3.17 -7.75 -14.29
N ASP A 165 -3.59 -7.67 -15.54
CA ASP A 165 -3.61 -6.45 -16.37
C ASP A 165 -5.04 -5.87 -16.53
N GLY A 166 -5.98 -6.36 -15.72
CA GLY A 166 -7.39 -6.01 -15.81
C GLY A 166 -8.10 -6.68 -16.99
N THR A 167 -7.59 -7.79 -17.49
CA THR A 167 -8.30 -8.68 -18.43
C THR A 167 -8.36 -10.11 -17.89
N PRO A 168 -9.36 -10.92 -18.29
CA PRO A 168 -9.40 -12.34 -17.92
C PRO A 168 -8.14 -13.11 -18.34
N ASP A 169 -7.65 -12.91 -19.57
CA ASP A 169 -6.49 -13.64 -20.10
C ASP A 169 -5.16 -13.23 -19.46
N GLY A 170 -5.06 -11.96 -19.04
CA GLY A 170 -3.90 -11.43 -18.31
C GLY A 170 -3.92 -11.70 -16.82
N THR A 171 -4.98 -12.32 -16.28
CA THR A 171 -5.10 -12.64 -14.86
C THR A 171 -4.62 -14.07 -14.58
N LYS A 172 -3.54 -14.20 -13.79
CA LYS A 172 -2.85 -15.48 -13.58
C LYS A 172 -2.38 -15.63 -12.15
N ILE A 173 -2.48 -16.85 -11.62
CA ILE A 173 -1.84 -17.22 -10.35
C ILE A 173 -0.32 -17.14 -10.52
N ILE A 174 0.35 -16.49 -9.58
CA ILE A 174 1.81 -16.37 -9.50
C ILE A 174 2.37 -17.06 -8.25
N HIS A 175 1.54 -17.36 -7.25
CA HIS A 175 1.92 -18.15 -6.09
C HIS A 175 0.68 -18.80 -5.46
N THR A 176 0.84 -19.98 -4.86
CA THR A 176 -0.27 -20.70 -4.18
C THR A 176 0.12 -21.10 -2.76
N ARG A 177 -0.87 -21.43 -1.93
CA ARG A 177 -0.70 -21.96 -0.56
C ARG A 177 0.04 -21.02 0.39
N LEU A 178 -0.23 -19.72 0.29
CA LEU A 178 0.12 -18.78 1.35
C LEU A 178 -0.63 -19.17 2.62
N THR A 179 0.07 -19.21 3.75
CA THR A 179 -0.52 -19.54 5.06
C THR A 179 -1.29 -18.33 5.58
N ILE A 180 -2.56 -18.16 5.20
CA ILE A 180 -3.33 -16.96 5.50
C ILE A 180 -4.52 -17.21 6.42
N HIS A 181 -4.53 -16.55 7.58
CA HIS A 181 -5.75 -16.42 8.40
C HIS A 181 -6.01 -14.99 8.93
N ALA A 182 -5.08 -14.04 8.75
CA ALA A 182 -5.30 -12.60 8.93
C ALA A 182 -4.15 -11.80 8.31
N MET A 183 -4.30 -11.26 7.09
CA MET A 183 -3.24 -10.48 6.44
C MET A 183 -3.41 -8.97 6.60
N THR A 184 -2.29 -8.25 6.44
CA THR A 184 -2.18 -6.78 6.34
C THR A 184 -1.52 -6.39 5.03
N ASP A 185 -1.87 -5.17 4.61
CA ASP A 185 -1.58 -4.40 3.41
C ASP A 185 -0.27 -4.68 2.63
N PHE A 186 -0.41 -4.62 1.31
CA PHE A 186 0.71 -4.52 0.38
C PHE A 186 1.36 -3.14 0.47
N VAL A 187 2.67 -3.09 0.23
CA VAL A 187 3.39 -1.84 -0.02
C VAL A 187 3.97 -1.88 -1.42
N SER A 188 3.47 -1.01 -2.29
CA SER A 188 4.07 -0.79 -3.62
C SER A 188 5.40 -0.08 -3.45
N LEU A 189 6.44 -0.59 -4.14
CA LEU A 189 7.78 0.00 -4.11
C LEU A 189 7.98 1.05 -5.22
N GLY A 190 7.00 1.20 -6.12
CA GLY A 190 7.03 2.17 -7.22
C GLY A 190 7.94 1.80 -8.39
N ASP A 191 8.56 0.62 -8.37
CA ASP A 191 9.52 0.13 -9.37
C ASP A 191 9.08 -1.17 -10.05
N GLY A 192 7.77 -1.47 -10.03
CA GLY A 192 7.23 -2.74 -10.53
C GLY A 192 7.16 -3.83 -9.47
N ARG A 193 7.58 -3.58 -8.23
CA ARG A 193 7.56 -4.55 -7.13
C ARG A 193 6.63 -4.14 -6.00
N ALA A 194 6.21 -5.12 -5.20
CA ALA A 194 5.49 -4.92 -3.95
C ALA A 194 6.00 -5.85 -2.84
N LEU A 195 5.96 -5.36 -1.60
CA LEU A 195 6.16 -6.15 -0.40
C LEU A 195 4.83 -6.50 0.25
N PHE A 196 4.77 -7.66 0.90
CA PHE A 196 3.61 -8.05 1.70
C PHE A 196 3.99 -9.00 2.85
N MET A 197 3.14 -9.06 3.87
CA MET A 197 3.31 -9.95 5.02
C MET A 197 2.32 -11.11 4.97
N ASN A 198 2.83 -12.34 4.83
CA ASN A 198 2.02 -13.56 4.91
C ASN A 198 1.90 -14.03 6.36
N ARG A 199 0.67 -14.26 6.85
CA ARG A 199 0.38 -14.43 8.29
C ARG A 199 -0.50 -15.61 8.62
N ASP A 200 -0.01 -16.42 9.55
CA ASP A 200 -0.77 -17.48 10.19
C ASP A 200 -1.53 -16.96 11.42
N ALA A 201 -2.85 -17.13 11.41
CA ALA A 201 -3.75 -16.83 12.52
C ALA A 201 -4.61 -18.06 12.93
N SER A 202 -4.17 -19.27 12.57
CA SER A 202 -4.87 -20.54 12.86
C SER A 202 -5.02 -20.87 14.35
N GLN A 203 -4.41 -20.09 15.27
CA GLN A 203 -4.31 -20.39 16.71
C GLN A 203 -4.84 -19.28 17.64
N GLY A 204 -5.89 -18.54 17.27
CA GLY A 204 -6.57 -17.62 18.20
C GLY A 204 -5.76 -16.38 18.60
N GLY A 205 -4.76 -16.02 17.81
CA GLY A 205 -3.94 -14.81 17.91
C GLY A 205 -2.96 -14.71 16.74
N VAL A 206 -2.58 -13.49 16.34
CA VAL A 206 -1.54 -13.26 15.31
C VAL A 206 -0.19 -13.31 16.02
N THR A 207 0.63 -14.33 15.75
CA THR A 207 1.89 -14.54 16.48
C THR A 207 3.15 -14.33 15.65
N ALA A 208 3.10 -14.47 14.32
CA ALA A 208 4.26 -14.28 13.45
C ALA A 208 3.87 -14.07 11.97
N ALA A 209 4.75 -13.45 11.18
CA ALA A 209 4.56 -13.20 9.75
C ALA A 209 5.82 -13.55 8.93
N ASP A 210 5.64 -14.07 7.73
CA ASP A 210 6.69 -14.07 6.71
C ASP A 210 6.68 -12.73 5.96
N LEU A 211 7.86 -12.26 5.56
CA LEU A 211 7.97 -11.13 4.63
C LEU A 211 8.27 -11.65 3.22
N TRP A 212 7.48 -11.19 2.26
CA TRP A 212 7.57 -11.57 0.85
C TRP A 212 7.74 -10.35 -0.05
N VAL A 213 8.32 -10.60 -1.23
CA VAL A 213 8.33 -9.66 -2.37
C VAL A 213 7.76 -10.33 -3.59
N THR A 214 7.15 -9.53 -4.46
CA THR A 214 6.72 -9.93 -5.79
C THR A 214 6.98 -8.83 -6.80
N ASP A 215 7.35 -9.20 -8.02
CA ASP A 215 7.38 -8.35 -9.23
C ASP A 215 6.22 -8.68 -10.20
N GLY A 216 5.27 -9.50 -9.76
CA GLY A 216 4.18 -10.02 -10.60
C GLY A 216 4.53 -11.22 -11.47
N ALA A 217 5.73 -11.79 -11.34
CA ALA A 217 6.09 -13.09 -11.93
C ALA A 217 6.24 -14.17 -10.84
N GLU A 218 5.98 -15.43 -11.20
CA GLU A 218 6.19 -16.57 -10.29
C GLU A 218 7.64 -16.64 -9.78
N ALA A 219 8.62 -16.51 -10.69
CA ALA A 219 10.03 -16.55 -10.33
C ALA A 219 10.50 -15.33 -9.51
N GLY A 220 9.82 -14.19 -9.64
CA GLY A 220 10.09 -12.97 -8.88
C GLY A 220 9.22 -12.83 -7.63
N THR A 221 8.43 -13.87 -7.30
CA THR A 221 7.64 -13.95 -6.07
C THR A 221 8.30 -14.90 -5.09
N TYR A 222 8.90 -14.35 -4.03
CA TYR A 222 9.64 -15.15 -3.06
C TYR A 222 9.66 -14.55 -1.66
N GLN A 223 9.85 -15.44 -0.70
CA GLN A 223 9.99 -15.12 0.71
C GLN A 223 11.37 -14.48 0.98
N ILE A 224 11.38 -13.27 1.54
CA ILE A 224 12.59 -12.58 1.98
C ILE A 224 12.94 -13.00 3.42
N ALA A 225 11.94 -13.18 4.28
CA ALA A 225 12.15 -13.59 5.66
C ALA A 225 11.10 -14.58 6.15
N ARG A 226 11.55 -15.56 6.94
CA ARG A 226 10.71 -16.59 7.53
C ARG A 226 9.98 -16.13 8.78
N MET A 227 8.81 -16.71 8.98
CA MET A 227 7.93 -16.57 10.13
C MET A 227 8.72 -16.81 11.41
N SER A 228 8.77 -15.79 12.25
CA SER A 228 9.43 -15.80 13.55
C SER A 228 8.62 -14.94 14.50
N ASN A 229 8.61 -15.31 15.79
CA ASN A 229 8.03 -14.47 16.85
C ASN A 229 8.83 -13.16 17.04
N GLU A 230 10.04 -13.09 16.48
CA GLU A 230 10.81 -11.85 16.42
C GLU A 230 10.36 -10.95 15.27
N ASN A 231 9.62 -11.44 14.28
CA ASN A 231 9.17 -10.61 13.17
C ASN A 231 8.02 -9.68 13.59
N PRO A 232 7.90 -8.51 12.94
CA PRO A 232 6.77 -7.63 13.16
C PRO A 232 5.43 -8.28 12.80
N THR A 233 4.42 -7.98 13.60
CA THR A 233 3.08 -8.57 13.53
C THR A 233 2.03 -7.62 12.93
N SER A 234 2.39 -6.40 12.53
CA SER A 234 1.51 -5.43 11.85
C SER A 234 2.30 -4.44 10.99
N LEU A 235 1.58 -3.85 10.03
CA LEU A 235 1.92 -2.89 8.96
C LEU A 235 3.42 -2.63 8.68
N LEU A 236 3.80 -2.89 7.43
CA LEU A 236 4.99 -2.31 6.81
C LEU A 236 4.67 -0.83 6.57
N ASP A 237 5.14 0.05 7.44
CA ASP A 237 5.03 1.48 7.18
C ASP A 237 6.40 2.02 6.72
N HIS A 238 6.35 2.99 5.81
CA HIS A 238 7.53 3.71 5.30
C HIS A 238 8.67 2.78 4.86
N VAL A 239 8.37 1.83 3.98
CA VAL A 239 9.38 0.96 3.38
C VAL A 239 10.33 1.80 2.53
N GLN A 240 11.62 1.65 2.78
CA GLN A 240 12.69 2.25 2.02
C GLN A 240 13.54 1.13 1.39
N ASP A 241 13.64 1.14 0.06
CA ASP A 241 14.64 0.33 -0.64
C ASP A 241 16.04 0.91 -0.40
N LEU A 242 16.99 0.04 -0.03
CA LEU A 242 18.39 0.39 0.22
C LEU A 242 19.28 0.22 -1.03
N GLY A 243 18.74 -0.26 -2.15
CA GLY A 243 19.42 -0.38 -3.45
C GLY A 243 20.32 -1.60 -3.61
N ASP A 244 20.50 -2.40 -2.56
CA ASP A 244 21.31 -3.63 -2.55
C ASP A 244 20.47 -4.90 -2.33
N GLY A 245 19.16 -4.81 -2.62
CA GLY A 245 18.18 -5.87 -2.38
C GLY A 245 17.72 -5.95 -0.93
N ARG A 246 18.16 -5.01 -0.08
CA ARG A 246 17.64 -4.85 1.28
C ARG A 246 16.57 -3.77 1.35
N PHE A 247 15.66 -3.96 2.30
CA PHE A 247 14.60 -3.00 2.62
C PHE A 247 14.70 -2.64 4.09
N ALA A 248 14.51 -1.36 4.40
CA ALA A 248 14.31 -0.88 5.75
C ALA A 248 12.85 -0.44 5.93
N PHE A 249 12.25 -0.74 7.07
CA PHE A 249 10.86 -0.35 7.34
C PHE A 249 10.61 -0.21 8.84
N ALA A 250 9.58 0.56 9.18
CA ALA A 250 9.12 0.70 10.55
C ALA A 250 7.98 -0.28 10.80
N ALA A 251 8.06 -1.03 11.89
CA ALA A 251 6.98 -1.91 12.31
C ALA A 251 6.99 -2.13 13.83
N PRO A 252 5.82 -2.32 14.47
CA PRO A 252 5.73 -2.48 15.91
C PRO A 252 6.35 -3.79 16.40
N ILE A 253 6.74 -3.78 17.67
CA ILE A 253 7.13 -4.97 18.44
C ILE A 253 6.16 -5.15 19.59
N GLU A 254 6.02 -6.38 20.07
CA GLU A 254 5.19 -6.66 21.24
C GLU A 254 5.58 -5.75 22.43
N GLY A 255 4.58 -5.05 22.96
CA GLY A 255 4.75 -4.13 24.09
C GLY A 255 5.37 -2.76 23.78
N HIS A 256 5.69 -2.40 22.53
CA HIS A 256 6.24 -1.07 22.18
C HIS A 256 5.63 -0.48 20.90
N ALA A 257 5.74 0.84 20.72
CA ALA A 257 5.08 1.56 19.63
C ALA A 257 5.75 1.39 18.23
N GLY A 258 7.02 0.96 18.13
CA GLY A 258 7.71 0.83 16.84
C GLY A 258 9.18 0.43 16.95
N ALA A 259 9.69 -0.30 15.96
CA ALA A 259 11.11 -0.60 15.74
C ALA A 259 11.46 -0.46 14.25
N VAL A 260 12.74 -0.25 13.95
CA VAL A 260 13.26 -0.28 12.57
C VAL A 260 13.83 -1.65 12.27
N TRP A 261 13.36 -2.22 11.16
CA TRP A 261 13.74 -3.52 10.65
C TRP A 261 14.49 -3.35 9.34
N VAL A 262 15.47 -4.22 9.11
CA VAL A 262 16.21 -4.31 7.85
C VAL A 262 16.20 -5.76 7.39
N THR A 263 15.93 -5.99 6.10
CA THR A 263 16.01 -7.35 5.54
C THR A 263 17.47 -7.79 5.39
N ASN A 264 17.72 -9.07 5.64
CA ASN A 264 18.98 -9.74 5.31
C ASN A 264 18.68 -10.85 4.28
N PRO A 265 18.78 -10.55 2.97
CA PRO A 265 18.50 -11.51 1.90
C PRO A 265 19.40 -12.75 1.97
N SER A 266 20.67 -12.58 2.36
CA SER A 266 21.65 -13.68 2.41
C SER A 266 21.33 -14.73 3.47
N ALA A 267 20.68 -14.30 4.57
CA ALA A 267 20.26 -15.18 5.66
C ALA A 267 18.76 -15.52 5.61
N SER A 268 18.02 -14.94 4.66
CA SER A 268 16.56 -14.99 4.59
C SER A 268 15.90 -14.61 5.93
N SER A 269 16.35 -13.51 6.53
CA SER A 269 15.95 -13.06 7.87
C SER A 269 15.65 -11.57 7.93
N LEU A 270 15.05 -11.14 9.05
CA LEU A 270 14.89 -9.74 9.43
C LEU A 270 15.84 -9.42 10.59
N GLU A 271 16.54 -8.30 10.48
CA GLU A 271 17.41 -7.78 11.52
C GLU A 271 16.82 -6.50 12.09
N ARG A 272 16.62 -6.49 13.40
CA ARG A 272 16.25 -5.26 14.11
C ARG A 272 17.47 -4.36 14.22
N ASN A 273 17.30 -3.08 13.93
CA ASN A 273 18.33 -2.10 14.25
C ASN A 273 18.39 -1.86 15.78
N PRO A 274 19.49 -2.25 16.46
CA PRO A 274 19.58 -2.16 17.92
C PRO A 274 19.85 -0.73 18.42
N THR A 275 20.22 0.19 17.53
CA THR A 275 20.53 1.59 17.88
C THR A 275 19.29 2.47 17.87
N ILE A 276 18.26 2.08 17.10
CA ILE A 276 16.97 2.78 17.02
C ILE A 276 15.98 1.98 17.88
N ASN A 277 16.07 2.14 19.20
CA ASN A 277 15.20 1.43 20.13
C ASN A 277 13.91 2.22 20.40
N SER A 278 12.79 1.50 20.22
CA SER A 278 11.44 1.74 20.73
C SER A 278 11.15 3.15 21.24
N TRP A 279 10.42 3.92 20.43
CA TRP A 279 9.82 5.16 20.89
C TRP A 279 8.65 4.82 21.81
N SER A 280 8.76 5.12 23.10
CA SER A 280 7.67 4.92 24.05
C SER A 280 6.69 6.09 23.94
N GLY A 281 5.73 6.01 23.03
CA GLY A 281 4.66 7.02 22.91
C GLY A 281 3.76 6.75 21.71
N TYR A 282 2.54 7.28 21.76
CA TYR A 282 1.57 7.33 20.65
C TYR A 282 2.11 8.18 19.49
N SER A 283 3.18 7.72 18.84
CA SER A 283 3.88 8.46 17.81
C SER A 283 3.49 7.88 16.46
N VAL A 284 2.85 8.75 15.67
CA VAL A 284 2.65 8.58 14.23
C VAL A 284 3.99 8.12 13.62
N PHE A 285 3.98 7.03 12.85
CA PHE A 285 5.16 6.53 12.18
C PHE A 285 5.79 7.68 11.36
N MET A 286 7.09 7.92 11.55
CA MET A 286 7.82 8.91 10.77
C MET A 286 8.46 8.20 9.58
N PRO A 287 8.50 8.84 8.39
CA PRO A 287 9.13 8.25 7.22
C PRO A 287 10.60 7.96 7.50
N ILE A 288 11.05 6.76 7.14
CA ILE A 288 12.47 6.41 7.11
C ILE A 288 13.04 7.04 5.84
N VAL A 289 13.98 7.97 5.99
CA VAL A 289 14.70 8.57 4.87
C VAL A 289 16.16 8.13 4.95
N VAL A 290 16.62 7.41 3.94
CA VAL A 290 18.04 7.08 3.79
C VAL A 290 18.72 8.23 3.06
N VAL A 291 19.75 8.79 3.68
CA VAL A 291 20.57 9.86 3.10
C VAL A 291 21.96 9.30 2.88
N GLU A 292 22.47 9.37 1.65
CA GLU A 292 23.89 9.14 1.39
C GLU A 292 24.68 10.25 2.07
N LEU A 293 25.45 9.89 3.11
CA LEU A 293 26.37 10.83 3.71
C LEU A 293 27.48 11.14 2.71
N PRO A 294 27.86 12.41 2.52
CA PRO A 294 29.01 12.74 1.69
C PRO A 294 30.22 11.99 2.22
N VAL A 295 30.91 11.27 1.33
CA VAL A 295 32.17 10.61 1.66
C VAL A 295 33.12 11.70 2.14
N GLU A 296 33.48 11.69 3.43
CA GLU A 296 34.50 12.60 3.93
C GLU A 296 35.76 12.36 3.10
N PRO A 297 36.36 13.41 2.49
CA PRO A 297 37.58 13.23 1.73
C PRO A 297 38.62 12.58 2.65
N PRO A 298 39.44 11.65 2.14
CA PRO A 298 40.45 10.99 2.94
C PRO A 298 41.28 12.05 3.65
N VAL A 299 41.31 12.00 4.98
CA VAL A 299 42.17 12.86 5.79
C VAL A 299 43.60 12.60 5.31
N GLU A 300 44.18 13.55 4.58
CA GLU A 300 45.58 13.45 4.18
C GLU A 300 46.40 13.22 5.45
N PRO A 301 47.24 12.16 5.52
CA PRO A 301 48.09 11.98 6.66
C PRO A 301 48.96 13.24 6.80
N PRO A 302 49.12 13.79 8.02
CA PRO A 302 49.96 14.96 8.21
C PRO A 302 51.35 14.67 7.61
N PRO A 303 51.94 15.63 6.87
CA PRO A 303 53.16 15.37 6.13
C PRO A 303 54.24 14.84 7.08
N SER A 304 54.71 13.63 6.78
CA SER A 304 55.80 13.00 7.48
C SER A 304 57.10 13.70 7.07
N SER A 305 57.60 14.59 7.91
CA SER A 305 58.99 15.03 7.83
C SER A 305 59.57 15.35 9.22
N PRO A 306 60.79 14.86 9.51
CA PRO A 306 61.37 14.89 10.85
C PRO A 306 62.05 16.23 11.17
N ALA A 307 62.01 16.58 12.46
CA ALA A 307 62.98 17.40 13.20
C ALA A 307 63.44 18.74 12.61
N CYS A 308 63.00 19.84 13.23
CA CYS A 308 63.86 20.98 13.51
C CYS A 308 63.76 21.32 15.00
N TRP A 309 64.83 20.99 15.72
CA TRP A 309 65.11 21.47 17.05
C TRP A 309 65.60 22.93 17.02
N TRP A 310 65.46 23.64 18.14
CA TRP A 310 66.12 24.91 18.52
C TRP A 310 65.73 26.19 17.74
N MET A 311 64.76 26.96 18.25
CA MET A 311 64.77 28.45 18.20
C MET A 311 64.10 29.06 19.45
N PRO A 312 64.49 30.27 19.91
CA PRO A 312 63.99 30.90 21.13
C PRO A 312 62.61 31.56 20.95
N ALA A 313 61.83 31.61 22.03
CA ALA A 313 60.51 32.22 22.09
C ALA A 313 60.53 33.73 21.76
N SER A 314 60.20 34.12 20.53
CA SER A 314 59.78 35.50 20.22
C SER A 314 58.94 35.71 18.96
N THR A 315 58.52 34.67 18.23
CA THR A 315 57.64 34.86 17.05
C THR A 315 56.63 33.73 16.90
N CYS A 316 55.51 33.81 17.63
CA CYS A 316 54.20 33.37 17.12
C CYS A 316 53.07 33.88 18.04
N PRO A 317 52.28 34.87 17.63
CA PRO A 317 51.13 35.33 18.40
C PRO A 317 49.93 34.38 18.19
N THR A 318 49.10 34.27 19.23
CA THR A 318 47.80 33.57 19.30
C THR A 318 47.81 32.03 19.44
N MET A 319 47.89 31.62 20.71
CA MET A 319 47.43 30.34 21.22
C MET A 319 45.90 30.39 21.41
N ARG A 320 45.14 29.51 20.75
CA ARG A 320 43.86 29.01 21.28
C ARG A 320 43.91 27.48 21.26
N MET A 321 43.58 26.93 22.41
CA MET A 321 43.71 25.53 22.83
C MET A 321 42.89 24.58 21.97
N CYS A 322 43.52 23.51 21.49
CA CYS A 322 42.84 22.25 21.20
C CYS A 322 42.46 21.59 22.53
N ASN A 323 41.18 21.29 22.75
CA ASN A 323 40.74 20.41 23.82
C ASN A 323 40.46 19.03 23.22
N TRP A 324 41.45 18.14 23.32
CA TRP A 324 41.32 16.72 23.02
C TRP A 324 40.87 16.04 24.32
N ARG A 325 39.64 15.49 24.36
CA ARG A 325 39.25 14.52 25.38
C ARG A 325 39.11 13.16 24.72
N GLY A 326 40.12 12.33 24.98
CA GLY A 326 40.13 10.91 24.68
C GLY A 326 39.14 10.13 25.54
N ALA A 327 38.91 8.92 25.07
CA ALA A 327 38.03 7.90 25.64
C ALA A 327 38.53 7.33 26.98
N MET A 328 37.55 7.01 27.84
CA MET A 328 37.41 5.81 28.70
C MET A 328 38.46 5.55 29.82
N PRO A 329 38.13 4.79 30.89
CA PRO A 329 37.24 3.60 30.98
C PRO A 329 35.80 3.89 31.41
#